data_AF-W7YLD7-F1
#
_entry.id   AF-W7YLD7-F1
#
_cell.length_a   1.000
_cell.length_b   1.000
_cell.length_c   1.000
_cell.angle_alpha   90.00
_cell.angle_beta   90.00
_cell.angle_gamma   90.00
#
_symmetry.space_group_name_H-M   'P 1'
#
loop_
_entity.id
_entity.type
_entity.pdbx_description
1 polymer ?
#
loop_
_entity_poly.entity_id
_entity_poly.type
_entity_poly.pdbx_seq_one_letter_code
_entity_poly.pdbx_strand_id
1 'polypeptide(L)'
;MKIKIHLLRTGFLILVLMCMQYSLYAQSMQVTGSVVDSKGEPIPGANVSIPGTTIGTITNINGAYTIKVEATGKLQYSFIGFQQQIIEVNNRTEINITLNEDLQDLDEVVVVGYGTTKARDLTGAVSSIKADELEDKAFVAIDQALQGKVSGVTISQNSGAPGGGISVRVRGITSLTGSNEPLYVVDGVPIDGNSNNDSFSFATMGGESGQTKVSALSTINPNDIVSIEVLKDASATAIYGSRASNGVILITTKSGEAGKSKISYDGYYGVQEITKYLKVMDLPQYAEYLNEVRVQDGQDPKDSFLDLSLLGKGTDWQKEIFRVAPITNHQLSVSGGTEKTRYILLLTTFNKMVF
;
A
#
# COMPACT_ATOMS: atom_id res chain seq x y z
N MET A 1 15.28 -80.05 30.97
CA MET A 1 15.03 -79.44 29.64
C MET A 1 13.56 -79.04 29.38
N LYS A 2 12.55 -79.65 30.04
CA LYS A 2 11.12 -79.35 29.80
C LYS A 2 10.60 -78.00 30.36
N ILE A 3 11.23 -77.44 31.40
CA ILE A 3 10.78 -76.20 32.07
C ILE A 3 11.08 -74.93 31.25
N LYS A 4 12.22 -74.89 30.52
CA LYS A 4 12.58 -73.74 29.66
C LYS A 4 11.63 -73.56 28.45
N ILE A 5 11.04 -74.65 27.96
CA ILE A 5 10.10 -74.63 26.82
C ILE A 5 8.72 -74.07 27.24
N HIS A 6 8.29 -74.28 28.48
CA HIS A 6 7.05 -73.70 29.00
C HIS A 6 7.17 -72.19 29.22
N LEU A 7 8.27 -71.72 29.80
CA LEU A 7 8.55 -70.28 29.97
C LEU A 7 8.68 -69.52 28.64
N LEU A 8 9.25 -70.16 27.61
CA LEU A 8 9.34 -69.57 26.27
C LEU A 8 7.97 -69.52 25.57
N ARG A 9 7.12 -70.53 25.77
CA ARG A 9 5.75 -70.57 25.23
C ARG A 9 4.81 -69.58 25.90
N THR A 10 4.89 -69.40 27.22
CA THR A 10 4.08 -68.41 27.94
C THR A 10 4.53 -66.97 27.65
N GLY A 11 5.84 -66.73 27.51
CA GLY A 11 6.36 -65.42 27.11
C GLY A 11 5.93 -65.00 25.69
N PHE A 12 5.93 -65.94 24.73
CA PHE A 12 5.46 -65.68 23.37
C PHE A 12 3.95 -65.36 23.33
N LEU A 13 3.14 -66.03 24.17
CA LEU A 13 1.70 -65.82 24.21
C LEU A 13 1.32 -64.47 24.84
N ILE A 14 2.09 -63.98 25.83
CA ILE A 14 1.92 -62.64 26.42
C ILE A 14 2.33 -61.54 25.43
N LEU A 15 3.39 -61.75 24.65
CA LEU A 15 3.84 -60.81 23.61
C LEU A 15 2.78 -60.65 22.50
N VAL A 16 2.17 -61.76 22.05
CA VAL A 16 1.09 -61.74 21.05
C VAL A 16 -0.16 -61.05 21.62
N LEU A 17 -0.48 -61.23 22.90
CA LEU A 17 -1.58 -60.54 23.56
C LEU A 17 -1.35 -59.02 23.72
N MET A 18 -0.11 -58.58 23.98
CA MET A 18 0.25 -57.15 24.03
C MET A 18 0.23 -56.50 22.64
N CYS A 19 0.60 -57.21 21.57
CA CYS A 19 0.52 -56.68 20.21
C CYS A 19 -0.93 -56.55 19.69
N MET A 20 -1.87 -57.38 20.14
CA MET A 20 -3.30 -57.26 19.79
C MET A 20 -3.98 -56.04 20.42
N GLN A 21 -3.40 -55.43 21.45
CA GLN A 21 -3.96 -54.24 22.12
C GLN A 21 -3.72 -52.94 21.33
N TYR A 22 -2.84 -52.96 20.32
CA TYR A 22 -2.56 -51.78 19.49
C TYR A 22 -3.46 -51.65 18.25
N SER A 23 -4.29 -52.66 17.95
CA SER A 23 -5.14 -52.65 16.75
C SER A 23 -6.52 -52.00 16.94
N LEU A 24 -6.82 -51.48 18.14
CA LEU A 24 -8.17 -51.03 18.52
C LEU A 24 -8.40 -49.50 18.50
N TYR A 25 -7.41 -48.69 18.10
CA TYR A 25 -7.48 -47.23 18.21
C TYR A 25 -7.59 -46.44 16.90
N ALA A 26 -8.01 -47.04 15.77
CA ALA A 26 -8.25 -46.27 14.55
C ALA A 26 -9.39 -46.87 13.71
N GLN A 27 -10.64 -46.69 14.15
CA GLN A 27 -11.79 -46.91 13.28
C GLN A 27 -12.01 -45.64 12.45
N SER A 28 -11.31 -45.56 11.31
CA SER A 28 -11.59 -44.53 10.31
C SER A 28 -12.93 -44.83 9.65
N MET A 29 -13.91 -43.94 9.81
CA MET A 29 -15.21 -44.04 9.14
C MET A 29 -15.25 -43.08 7.95
N GLN A 30 -16.03 -43.45 6.94
CA GLN A 30 -16.27 -42.60 5.79
C GLN A 30 -17.51 -41.74 6.06
N VAL A 31 -17.33 -40.42 5.99
CA VAL A 31 -18.40 -39.43 6.13
C VAL A 31 -18.65 -38.80 4.77
N THR A 32 -19.92 -38.70 4.41
CA THR A 32 -20.40 -38.07 3.19
C THR A 32 -21.32 -36.90 3.54
N GLY A 33 -21.53 -35.99 2.62
CA GLY A 33 -22.47 -34.88 2.85
C GLY A 33 -22.40 -33.83 1.75
N SER A 34 -23.17 -32.76 1.96
CA SER A 34 -23.23 -31.60 1.08
C SER A 34 -23.00 -30.29 1.84
N VAL A 35 -22.38 -29.33 1.17
CA VAL A 35 -22.18 -27.95 1.64
C VAL A 35 -23.04 -27.04 0.78
N VAL A 36 -23.95 -26.31 1.41
CA VAL A 36 -24.85 -25.35 0.76
C VAL A 36 -24.73 -23.97 1.42
N ASP A 37 -25.16 -22.92 0.72
CA ASP A 37 -25.28 -21.57 1.28
C ASP A 37 -26.61 -21.35 2.02
N SER A 38 -26.79 -20.17 2.60
CA SER A 38 -28.01 -19.77 3.31
C SER A 38 -29.27 -19.70 2.43
N LYS A 39 -29.11 -19.69 1.10
CA LYS A 39 -30.18 -19.72 0.08
C LYS A 39 -30.48 -21.14 -0.41
N GLY A 40 -29.71 -22.13 0.03
CA GLY A 40 -29.83 -23.54 -0.36
C GLY A 40 -29.09 -23.90 -1.64
N GLU A 41 -28.25 -23.01 -2.17
CA GLU A 41 -27.42 -23.28 -3.35
C GLU A 41 -26.17 -24.09 -2.97
N PRO A 42 -25.78 -25.10 -3.75
CA PRO A 42 -24.58 -25.89 -3.48
C PRO A 42 -23.32 -25.04 -3.64
N ILE A 43 -22.35 -25.21 -2.74
CA ILE A 43 -21.07 -24.49 -2.78
C ILE A 43 -19.98 -25.41 -3.37
N PRO A 44 -19.62 -25.26 -4.65
CA PRO A 44 -18.51 -26.00 -5.24
C PRO A 44 -17.15 -25.42 -4.79
N GLY A 45 -16.19 -26.29 -4.50
CA GLY A 45 -14.84 -25.84 -4.12
C GLY A 45 -14.65 -25.52 -2.62
N ALA A 46 -15.65 -25.78 -1.77
CA ALA A 46 -15.51 -25.64 -0.32
C ALA A 46 -14.51 -26.67 0.24
N ASN A 47 -13.63 -26.21 1.12
CA ASN A 47 -12.64 -27.06 1.78
C ASN A 47 -13.25 -27.73 3.01
N VAL A 48 -13.15 -29.06 3.09
CA VAL A 48 -13.61 -29.88 4.22
C VAL A 48 -12.41 -30.60 4.79
N SER A 49 -12.00 -30.26 6.01
CA SER A 49 -10.75 -30.76 6.61
C SER A 49 -10.91 -31.18 8.06
N ILE A 50 -9.99 -32.00 8.57
CA ILE A 50 -9.93 -32.32 9.99
C ILE A 50 -9.02 -31.29 10.68
N PRO A 51 -9.51 -30.54 11.68
CA PRO A 51 -8.73 -29.50 12.36
C PRO A 51 -7.38 -30.02 12.87
N GLY A 52 -6.31 -29.27 12.60
CA GLY A 52 -4.95 -29.62 13.05
C GLY A 52 -4.24 -30.70 12.23
N THR A 53 -4.85 -31.19 11.14
CA THR A 53 -4.24 -32.18 10.23
C THR A 53 -4.18 -31.66 8.80
N THR A 54 -3.42 -32.33 7.94
CA THR A 54 -3.41 -32.09 6.48
C THR A 54 -4.45 -32.91 5.73
N ILE A 55 -5.30 -33.66 6.45
CA ILE A 55 -6.32 -34.51 5.85
C ILE A 55 -7.55 -33.67 5.55
N GLY A 56 -7.89 -33.55 4.27
CA GLY A 56 -9.05 -32.80 3.79
C GLY A 56 -9.47 -33.22 2.40
N THR A 57 -10.62 -32.71 1.97
CA THR A 57 -11.22 -32.92 0.65
C THR A 57 -11.91 -31.63 0.21
N ILE A 58 -12.30 -31.56 -1.06
CA ILE A 58 -12.97 -30.39 -1.66
C ILE A 58 -14.34 -30.83 -2.17
N THR A 59 -15.35 -29.98 -2.03
CA THR A 59 -16.69 -30.25 -2.58
C THR A 59 -16.70 -30.21 -4.10
N ASN A 60 -17.52 -31.07 -4.71
CA ASN A 60 -17.72 -31.11 -6.17
C ASN A 60 -18.73 -30.05 -6.65
N ILE A 61 -19.08 -30.08 -7.95
CA ILE A 61 -20.01 -29.12 -8.57
C ILE A 61 -21.41 -29.10 -7.94
N ASN A 62 -21.82 -30.20 -7.30
CA ASN A 62 -23.10 -30.33 -6.60
C ASN A 62 -22.96 -30.06 -5.10
N GLY A 63 -21.83 -29.52 -4.63
CA GLY A 63 -21.55 -29.25 -3.22
C GLY A 63 -21.28 -30.52 -2.39
N ALA A 64 -21.22 -31.71 -2.99
CA ALA A 64 -21.05 -32.96 -2.27
C ALA A 64 -19.57 -33.26 -1.98
N TYR A 65 -19.30 -33.87 -0.82
CA TYR A 65 -17.96 -34.27 -0.39
C TYR A 65 -17.94 -35.68 0.21
N THR A 66 -16.73 -36.24 0.32
CA THR A 66 -16.50 -37.52 0.99
C THR A 66 -15.13 -37.50 1.67
N ILE A 67 -15.08 -37.76 2.96
CA ILE A 67 -13.85 -37.72 3.77
C ILE A 67 -13.79 -38.90 4.74
N LYS A 68 -12.58 -39.42 4.99
CA LYS A 68 -12.33 -40.42 6.03
C LYS A 68 -11.90 -39.72 7.31
N VAL A 69 -12.64 -39.92 8.40
CA VAL A 69 -12.43 -39.27 9.69
C VAL A 69 -12.70 -40.27 10.82
N GLU A 70 -12.11 -40.05 11.99
CA GLU A 70 -12.41 -40.85 13.17
C GLU A 70 -13.83 -40.58 13.66
N ALA A 71 -14.43 -41.59 14.29
CA ALA A 71 -15.85 -41.54 14.66
C ALA A 71 -16.20 -40.44 15.70
N THR A 72 -15.21 -40.03 16.49
CA THR A 72 -15.26 -38.91 17.44
C THR A 72 -14.54 -37.64 16.95
N GLY A 73 -14.16 -37.60 15.67
CA GLY A 73 -13.42 -36.49 15.09
C GLY A 73 -14.25 -35.22 14.87
N LYS A 74 -13.58 -34.15 14.44
CA LYS A 74 -14.22 -32.89 14.02
C LYS A 74 -13.95 -32.64 12.54
N LEU A 75 -14.92 -32.04 11.86
CA LEU A 75 -14.80 -31.57 10.49
C LEU A 75 -14.93 -30.05 10.47
N GLN A 76 -14.02 -29.40 9.75
CA GLN A 76 -13.97 -27.98 9.51
C GLN A 76 -14.31 -27.70 8.05
N TYR A 77 -15.26 -26.80 7.85
CA TYR A 77 -15.74 -26.36 6.56
C TYR A 77 -15.34 -24.89 6.36
N SER A 78 -14.68 -24.58 5.25
CA SER A 78 -14.28 -23.21 4.93
C SER A 78 -14.38 -22.94 3.42
N PHE A 79 -14.90 -21.79 3.06
CA PHE A 79 -14.91 -21.28 1.69
C PHE A 79 -14.74 -19.76 1.72
N ILE A 80 -14.17 -19.18 0.66
CA ILE A 80 -13.90 -17.74 0.59
C ILE A 80 -15.25 -17.00 0.63
N GLY A 81 -15.39 -16.03 1.53
CA GLY A 81 -16.62 -15.25 1.72
C GLY A 81 -17.66 -15.88 2.67
N PHE A 82 -17.33 -16.99 3.35
CA PHE A 82 -18.22 -17.69 4.27
C PHE A 82 -17.57 -17.90 5.65
N GLN A 83 -18.41 -17.94 6.68
CA GLN A 83 -17.94 -18.19 8.05
C GLN A 83 -17.49 -19.64 8.20
N GLN A 84 -16.27 -19.82 8.69
CA GLN A 84 -15.75 -21.15 8.98
C GLN A 84 -16.61 -21.83 10.07
N GLN A 85 -17.04 -23.07 9.82
CA GLN A 85 -17.79 -23.86 10.78
C GLN A 85 -17.07 -25.16 11.13
N ILE A 86 -17.10 -25.53 12.41
CA ILE A 86 -16.53 -26.78 12.92
C ILE A 86 -17.65 -27.62 13.52
N ILE A 87 -17.82 -28.84 13.02
CA ILE A 87 -18.87 -29.77 13.43
C ILE A 87 -18.23 -31.08 13.90
N GLU A 88 -18.69 -31.58 15.04
CA GLU A 88 -18.29 -32.89 15.56
C GLU A 88 -19.00 -34.02 14.80
N VAL A 89 -18.27 -35.07 14.43
CA VAL A 89 -18.81 -36.17 13.62
C VAL A 89 -19.82 -36.99 14.43
N ASN A 90 -19.53 -37.29 15.69
CA ASN A 90 -20.42 -37.99 16.64
C ASN A 90 -21.05 -39.27 16.05
N ASN A 91 -20.23 -40.13 15.42
CA ASN A 91 -20.64 -41.37 14.74
C ASN A 91 -21.64 -41.19 13.57
N ARG A 92 -21.79 -39.98 13.01
CA ARG A 92 -22.66 -39.74 11.85
C ARG A 92 -21.93 -40.04 10.54
N THR A 93 -22.53 -40.83 9.67
CA THR A 93 -22.02 -41.15 8.33
C THR A 93 -22.42 -40.13 7.26
N GLU A 94 -23.43 -39.30 7.56
CA GLU A 94 -23.89 -38.22 6.68
C GLU A 94 -24.00 -36.91 7.45
N ILE A 95 -23.36 -35.84 6.95
CA ILE A 95 -23.36 -34.51 7.56
C ILE A 95 -23.55 -33.45 6.47
N ASN A 96 -24.76 -32.90 6.39
CA ASN A 96 -25.07 -31.77 5.53
C ASN A 96 -24.89 -30.46 6.32
N ILE A 97 -24.24 -29.47 5.73
CA ILE A 97 -23.93 -28.20 6.40
C ILE A 97 -24.33 -27.01 5.53
N THR A 98 -24.85 -25.99 6.19
CA THR A 98 -25.16 -24.70 5.58
C THR A 98 -24.14 -23.68 6.06
N LEU A 99 -23.30 -23.20 5.15
CA LEU A 99 -22.36 -22.13 5.44
C LEU A 99 -23.09 -20.79 5.35
N ASN A 100 -22.92 -19.97 6.37
CA ASN A 100 -23.43 -18.60 6.37
C ASN A 100 -22.39 -17.69 5.72
N GLU A 101 -22.85 -16.78 4.86
CA GLU A 101 -22.01 -15.72 4.28
C GLU A 101 -21.35 -14.93 5.42
N ASP A 102 -20.04 -14.68 5.32
CA ASP A 102 -19.32 -13.82 6.26
C ASP A 102 -19.43 -12.38 5.76
N LEU A 103 -20.53 -11.73 6.11
CA LEU A 103 -20.73 -10.28 5.91
C LEU A 103 -19.90 -9.48 6.93
N GLN A 104 -18.62 -9.84 7.10
CA GLN A 104 -17.66 -8.98 7.75
C GLN A 104 -17.37 -7.82 6.80
N ASP A 105 -18.17 -6.76 6.91
CA ASP A 105 -17.67 -5.42 6.63
C ASP A 105 -16.42 -5.25 7.51
N LEU A 106 -15.25 -5.23 6.87
CA LEU A 106 -14.02 -4.84 7.52
C LEU A 106 -14.23 -3.43 8.04
N ASP A 107 -14.52 -3.31 9.35
CA ASP A 107 -14.61 -2.03 10.04
C ASP A 107 -13.30 -1.29 9.81
N GLU A 108 -13.31 -0.34 8.88
CA GLU A 108 -12.15 0.49 8.61
C GLU A 108 -11.81 1.27 9.87
N VAL A 109 -10.65 0.96 10.43
CA VAL A 109 -10.12 1.66 11.60
C VAL A 109 -9.38 2.88 11.09
N VAL A 110 -9.84 4.05 11.50
CA VAL A 110 -9.23 5.34 11.19
C VAL A 110 -8.50 5.82 12.43
N VAL A 111 -7.27 6.28 12.27
CA VAL A 111 -6.52 6.88 13.37
C VAL A 111 -6.96 8.34 13.51
N VAL A 112 -7.32 8.76 14.72
CA VAL A 112 -7.66 10.15 15.03
C VAL A 112 -6.90 10.56 16.28
N GLY A 113 -5.95 11.48 16.14
CA GLY A 113 -5.15 11.90 17.30
C GLY A 113 -4.20 10.77 17.74
N TYR A 114 -4.37 10.36 19.00
CA TYR A 114 -3.60 9.29 19.66
C TYR A 114 -4.40 7.99 19.81
N GLY A 115 -5.59 7.90 19.23
CA GLY A 115 -6.49 6.76 19.35
C GLY A 115 -7.00 6.26 18.01
N THR A 116 -7.54 5.05 18.01
CA THR A 116 -8.19 4.46 16.84
C THR A 116 -9.70 4.47 17.03
N THR A 117 -10.44 4.92 16.02
CA THR A 117 -11.91 4.92 16.01
C THR A 117 -12.40 4.30 14.72
N LYS A 118 -13.54 3.61 14.76
CA LYS A 118 -14.15 3.09 13.52
C LYS A 118 -14.58 4.27 12.65
N ALA A 119 -14.33 4.18 11.35
CA ALA A 119 -14.68 5.24 10.39
C ALA A 119 -16.14 5.68 10.50
N ARG A 120 -17.05 4.74 10.78
CA ARG A 120 -18.49 4.98 10.94
C ARG A 120 -18.88 5.78 12.19
N ASP A 121 -18.05 5.76 13.22
CA ASP A 121 -18.35 6.41 14.51
C ASP A 121 -17.78 7.84 14.56
N LEU A 122 -17.12 8.27 13.48
CA LEU A 122 -16.59 9.61 13.35
C LEU A 122 -17.68 10.61 12.97
N THR A 123 -17.85 11.62 13.81
CA THR A 123 -18.79 12.73 13.59
C THR A 123 -18.20 13.87 12.77
N GLY A 124 -16.89 13.84 12.47
CA GLY A 124 -16.17 14.84 11.68
C GLY A 124 -15.78 14.35 10.29
N ALA A 125 -15.58 15.29 9.36
CA ALA A 125 -15.13 15.00 8.00
C ALA A 125 -13.65 14.58 7.99
N VAL A 126 -13.45 13.27 7.98
CA VAL A 126 -12.15 12.64 7.76
C VAL A 126 -12.19 11.91 6.43
N SER A 127 -11.08 11.97 5.70
CA SER A 127 -10.89 11.17 4.50
C SER A 127 -9.66 10.31 4.67
N SER A 128 -9.82 9.00 4.50
CA SER A 128 -8.76 8.02 4.56
C SER A 128 -8.30 7.64 3.16
N ILE A 129 -7.00 7.39 3.02
CA ILE A 129 -6.39 6.71 1.88
C ILE A 129 -5.63 5.52 2.42
N LYS A 130 -5.89 4.32 1.88
CA LYS A 130 -5.22 3.07 2.26
C LYS A 130 -3.97 2.83 1.42
N ALA A 131 -3.04 2.03 1.97
CA ALA A 131 -1.83 1.58 1.28
C ALA A 131 -2.10 1.02 -0.13
N ASP A 132 -3.14 0.20 -0.30
CA ASP A 132 -3.47 -0.42 -1.57
C ASP A 132 -3.73 0.62 -2.69
N GLU A 133 -4.23 1.81 -2.35
CA GLU A 133 -4.44 2.89 -3.31
C GLU A 133 -3.16 3.66 -3.66
N LEU A 134 -2.09 3.46 -2.88
CA LEU A 134 -0.78 4.07 -3.03
C LEU A 134 0.19 3.15 -3.78
N GLU A 135 0.04 1.83 -3.64
CA GLU A 135 0.97 0.82 -4.19
C GLU A 135 0.95 0.74 -5.74
N ASP A 136 -0.18 1.09 -6.38
CA ASP A 136 -0.34 0.97 -7.84
C ASP A 136 0.41 2.04 -8.68
N LYS A 137 0.98 3.07 -8.06
CA LYS A 137 1.66 4.17 -8.77
C LYS A 137 3.00 4.49 -8.13
N ALA A 138 4.02 4.65 -8.97
CA ALA A 138 5.34 5.13 -8.58
C ALA A 138 5.30 6.63 -8.24
N PHE A 139 4.73 6.98 -7.09
CA PHE A 139 4.79 8.32 -6.55
C PHE A 139 6.19 8.59 -5.98
N VAL A 140 6.73 9.78 -6.23
CA VAL A 140 8.05 10.19 -5.69
C VAL A 140 7.91 10.74 -4.27
N ALA A 141 6.72 11.23 -3.92
CA ALA A 141 6.40 11.74 -2.59
C ALA A 141 4.93 11.45 -2.26
N ILE A 142 4.64 11.28 -0.97
CA ILE A 142 3.30 10.99 -0.44
C ILE A 142 2.27 12.05 -0.86
N ASP A 143 2.69 13.32 -0.90
CA ASP A 143 1.84 14.46 -1.23
C ASP A 143 1.25 14.37 -2.64
N GLN A 144 1.97 13.75 -3.58
CA GLN A 144 1.48 13.54 -4.94
C GLN A 144 0.35 12.52 -4.96
N ALA A 145 0.39 11.53 -4.07
CA ALA A 145 -0.60 10.48 -4.01
C ALA A 145 -1.95 10.98 -3.46
N LEU A 146 -1.94 12.05 -2.66
CA LEU A 146 -3.15 12.72 -2.18
C LEU A 146 -3.91 13.45 -3.32
N GLN A 147 -3.27 13.69 -4.46
CA GLN A 147 -3.83 14.51 -5.54
C GLN A 147 -5.05 13.84 -6.17
N GLY A 148 -6.21 14.48 -6.01
CA GLY A 148 -7.47 13.98 -6.56
C GLY A 148 -8.06 12.78 -5.82
N LYS A 149 -7.40 12.29 -4.77
CA LYS A 149 -7.89 11.21 -3.90
C LYS A 149 -8.69 11.73 -2.71
N VAL A 150 -8.38 12.95 -2.24
CA VAL A 150 -9.10 13.57 -1.11
C VAL A 150 -9.91 14.78 -1.56
N SER A 151 -11.21 14.79 -1.23
CA SER A 151 -12.07 15.95 -1.49
C SER A 151 -11.70 17.14 -0.59
N GLY A 152 -11.66 18.34 -1.18
CA GLY A 152 -11.33 19.58 -0.47
C GLY A 152 -9.85 19.75 -0.15
N VAL A 153 -8.96 18.93 -0.73
CA VAL A 153 -7.51 19.11 -0.66
C VAL A 153 -7.01 19.59 -2.02
N THR A 154 -6.34 20.75 -2.03
CA THR A 154 -5.71 21.30 -3.22
C THR A 154 -4.21 21.11 -3.10
N ILE A 155 -3.60 20.56 -4.15
CA ILE A 155 -2.17 20.26 -4.19
C ILE A 155 -1.58 21.04 -5.36
N SER A 156 -0.62 21.92 -5.06
CA SER A 156 0.13 22.67 -6.04
C SER A 156 1.55 22.13 -6.11
N GLN A 157 1.88 21.48 -7.23
CA GLN A 157 3.24 21.08 -7.52
C GLN A 157 3.99 22.29 -8.09
N ASN A 158 4.87 22.90 -7.29
CA ASN A 158 5.58 24.11 -7.68
C ASN A 158 6.83 23.82 -8.53
N SER A 159 7.24 22.55 -8.63
CA SER A 159 8.40 22.13 -9.42
C SER A 159 8.27 20.68 -9.92
N GLY A 160 8.81 20.43 -11.11
CA GLY A 160 9.00 19.08 -11.65
C GLY A 160 10.27 18.38 -11.16
N ALA A 161 11.07 19.04 -10.32
CA ALA A 161 12.27 18.47 -9.73
C ALA A 161 11.94 17.29 -8.79
N PRO A 162 12.78 16.24 -8.72
CA PRO A 162 12.68 15.19 -7.72
C PRO A 162 12.65 15.77 -6.29
N GLY A 163 11.67 15.39 -5.47
CA GLY A 163 11.51 15.93 -4.11
C GLY A 163 11.20 17.44 -4.05
N GLY A 164 10.87 18.05 -5.20
CA GLY A 164 10.51 19.46 -5.28
C GLY A 164 9.31 19.80 -4.40
N GLY A 165 9.27 21.04 -3.90
CA GLY A 165 8.24 21.49 -2.97
C GLY A 165 6.83 21.31 -3.53
N ILE A 166 6.04 20.52 -2.80
CA ILE A 166 4.60 20.36 -3.04
C ILE A 166 3.89 21.12 -1.93
N SER A 167 3.01 22.05 -2.31
CA SER A 167 2.19 22.78 -1.35
C SER A 167 0.82 22.14 -1.28
N VAL A 168 0.44 21.69 -0.08
CA VAL A 168 -0.86 21.10 0.22
C VAL A 168 -1.71 22.13 0.95
N ARG A 169 -2.97 22.28 0.54
CA ARG A 169 -3.95 23.16 1.18
C ARG A 169 -5.23 22.39 1.44
N VAL A 170 -5.64 22.31 2.70
CA VAL A 170 -6.91 21.69 3.09
C VAL A 170 -7.95 22.80 3.20
N ARG A 171 -9.04 22.68 2.44
CA ARG A 171 -10.13 23.67 2.35
C ARG A 171 -9.73 25.07 1.86
N GLY A 172 -8.67 25.15 1.06
CA GLY A 172 -8.27 26.38 0.36
C GLY A 172 -7.37 27.29 1.21
N ILE A 173 -7.52 28.60 1.02
CA ILE A 173 -6.69 29.61 1.70
C ILE A 173 -7.44 30.10 2.94
N THR A 174 -6.90 29.82 4.12
CA THR A 174 -7.46 30.16 5.44
C THR A 174 -6.87 31.44 6.02
N SER A 175 -5.68 31.85 5.56
CA SER A 175 -4.95 33.02 6.03
C SER A 175 -4.31 33.80 4.89
N LEU A 176 -4.41 35.14 4.97
CA LEU A 176 -3.81 36.09 4.02
C LEU A 176 -2.33 36.40 4.33
N THR A 177 -1.92 36.22 5.59
CA THR A 177 -0.59 36.62 6.08
C THR A 177 0.18 35.50 6.78
N GLY A 178 -0.50 34.41 7.14
CA GLY A 178 0.09 33.22 7.76
C GLY A 178 0.29 32.06 6.78
N SER A 179 0.90 30.98 7.25
CA SER A 179 0.95 29.74 6.47
C SER A 179 -0.44 29.13 6.35
N ASN A 180 -0.69 28.52 5.20
CA ASN A 180 -1.90 27.77 4.87
C ASN A 180 -1.63 26.27 4.73
N GLU A 181 -0.43 25.82 5.11
CA GLU A 181 -0.08 24.40 5.07
C GLU A 181 -0.69 23.67 6.28
N PRO A 182 -1.14 22.42 6.10
CA PRO A 182 -1.64 21.60 7.19
C PRO A 182 -0.50 21.18 8.11
N LEU A 183 -0.87 20.74 9.31
CA LEU A 183 0.04 20.02 10.18
C LEU A 183 0.16 18.57 9.70
N TYR A 184 1.38 18.10 9.46
CA TYR A 184 1.63 16.68 9.21
C TYR A 184 1.90 15.99 10.54
N VAL A 185 1.40 14.78 10.71
CA VAL A 185 1.66 13.97 11.91
C VAL A 185 2.04 12.58 11.44
N VAL A 186 3.26 12.15 11.73
CA VAL A 186 3.78 10.84 11.34
C VAL A 186 3.94 10.00 12.60
N ASP A 187 3.16 8.93 12.72
CA ASP A 187 3.15 8.04 13.89
C ASP A 187 3.01 8.79 15.24
N GLY A 188 2.19 9.84 15.26
CA GLY A 188 1.96 10.69 16.43
C GLY A 188 2.97 11.81 16.64
N VAL A 189 4.03 11.91 15.84
CA VAL A 189 5.00 13.00 15.90
C VAL A 189 4.59 14.11 14.92
N PRO A 190 4.31 15.34 15.41
CA PRO A 190 3.96 16.44 14.54
C PRO A 190 5.17 16.97 13.76
N ILE A 191 4.99 17.14 12.46
CA ILE A 191 5.92 17.74 11.51
C ILE A 191 5.19 18.95 10.90
N ASP A 192 5.64 20.15 11.26
CA ASP A 192 5.08 21.38 10.70
C ASP A 192 5.49 21.49 9.21
N GLY A 193 4.50 21.56 8.30
CA GLY A 193 4.78 21.77 6.87
C GLY A 193 5.53 23.07 6.60
N ASN A 194 5.23 24.10 7.40
CA ASN A 194 5.83 25.43 7.30
C ASN A 194 7.18 25.56 8.02
N SER A 195 7.77 24.48 8.52
CA SER A 195 9.10 24.61 9.09
C SER A 195 10.07 24.95 7.98
N ASN A 196 10.88 25.99 8.21
CA ASN A 196 12.02 26.38 7.41
C ASN A 196 12.93 25.18 7.21
N ASN A 197 12.60 24.33 6.23
CA ASN A 197 13.47 23.29 5.77
C ASN A 197 14.59 24.05 5.07
N ASP A 198 15.63 24.36 5.83
CA ASP A 198 16.95 24.70 5.31
C ASP A 198 17.44 23.48 4.53
N SER A 199 16.81 23.23 3.38
CA SER A 199 17.49 22.64 2.25
C SER A 199 18.73 23.50 2.07
N PHE A 200 19.92 22.88 2.11
CA PHE A 200 21.18 23.50 1.73
C PHE A 200 20.95 24.48 0.59
N SER A 201 20.91 25.77 0.93
CA SER A 201 20.56 26.83 0.00
C SER A 201 21.68 26.93 -1.02
N PHE A 202 21.55 26.24 -2.14
CA PHE A 202 22.37 26.52 -3.31
C PHE A 202 21.75 27.73 -4.04
N ALA A 203 21.87 28.91 -3.42
CA ALA A 203 21.32 30.18 -3.89
C ALA A 203 21.97 30.72 -5.19
N THR A 204 22.70 29.89 -5.94
CA THR A 204 23.56 30.34 -7.05
C THR A 204 22.92 30.17 -8.43
N MET A 205 21.65 29.74 -8.53
CA MET A 205 20.99 29.51 -9.83
C MET A 205 19.65 30.26 -10.00
N GLY A 206 19.53 31.47 -9.44
CA GLY A 206 18.46 32.41 -9.83
C GLY A 206 17.02 32.05 -9.41
N GLY A 207 16.84 31.11 -8.46
CA GLY A 207 15.54 30.86 -7.85
C GLY A 207 15.23 31.86 -6.75
N GLU A 208 14.03 32.47 -6.79
CA GLU A 208 13.55 33.37 -5.74
C GLU A 208 13.38 32.63 -4.40
N SER A 209 13.53 33.36 -3.29
CA SER A 209 13.38 32.87 -1.91
C SER A 209 12.00 32.23 -1.69
N GLY A 210 11.94 30.90 -1.86
CA GLY A 210 10.71 30.12 -1.75
C GLY A 210 10.69 28.84 -2.61
N GLN A 211 11.52 28.74 -3.65
CA GLN A 211 11.52 27.59 -4.58
C GLN A 211 12.39 26.39 -4.17
N THR A 212 13.11 26.47 -3.06
CA THR A 212 14.06 25.43 -2.58
C THR A 212 13.50 24.57 -1.44
N LYS A 213 12.22 24.72 -1.09
CA LYS A 213 11.62 23.98 0.02
C LYS A 213 11.37 22.53 -0.41
N VAL A 214 12.08 21.59 0.20
CA VAL A 214 11.83 20.14 0.04
C VAL A 214 10.69 19.77 0.98
N SER A 215 9.67 19.08 0.47
CA SER A 215 8.55 18.62 1.31
C SER A 215 9.08 17.69 2.40
N ALA A 216 8.67 17.90 3.66
CA ALA A 216 9.06 17.02 4.77
C ALA A 216 8.60 15.57 4.55
N LEU A 217 7.58 15.36 3.70
CA LEU A 217 7.06 14.04 3.35
C LEU A 217 7.80 13.36 2.20
N SER A 218 8.71 14.06 1.52
CA SER A 218 9.54 13.48 0.45
C SER A 218 10.63 12.53 0.98
N THR A 219 10.93 12.59 2.28
CA THR A 219 11.89 11.69 2.94
C THR A 219 11.26 10.38 3.38
N ILE A 220 9.93 10.29 3.35
CA ILE A 220 9.18 9.10 3.75
C ILE A 220 8.80 8.34 2.48
N ASN A 221 9.09 7.04 2.46
CA ASN A 221 8.72 6.20 1.35
C ASN A 221 7.19 5.93 1.38
N PRO A 222 6.44 6.23 0.30
CA PRO A 222 5.01 5.93 0.21
C PRO A 222 4.66 4.46 0.50
N ASN A 223 5.56 3.52 0.15
CA ASN A 223 5.32 2.10 0.36
C ASN A 223 5.43 1.65 1.81
N ASP A 224 5.98 2.50 2.68
CA ASP A 224 6.06 2.26 4.13
C ASP A 224 4.78 2.74 4.84
N ILE A 225 3.83 3.36 4.11
CA ILE A 225 2.57 3.88 4.65
C ILE A 225 1.51 2.79 4.70
N VAL A 226 0.78 2.73 5.81
CA VAL A 226 -0.43 1.91 5.98
C VAL A 226 -1.66 2.72 5.59
N SER A 227 -1.74 3.94 6.09
CA SER A 227 -2.87 4.82 5.85
C SER A 227 -2.49 6.29 5.98
N ILE A 228 -3.25 7.13 5.28
CA ILE A 228 -3.19 8.58 5.40
C ILE A 228 -4.58 9.09 5.73
N GLU A 229 -4.74 9.73 6.88
CA GLU A 229 -5.99 10.33 7.31
C GLU A 229 -5.91 11.85 7.22
N VAL A 230 -6.80 12.46 6.44
CA VAL A 230 -6.91 13.91 6.33
C VAL A 230 -8.07 14.40 7.20
N LEU A 231 -7.73 15.06 8.30
CA LEU A 231 -8.67 15.70 9.22
C LEU A 231 -8.99 17.11 8.72
N LYS A 232 -10.23 17.32 8.24
CA LYS A 232 -10.64 18.58 7.60
C LYS A 232 -11.44 19.51 8.51
N ASP A 233 -12.06 18.96 9.56
CA ASP A 233 -12.95 19.68 10.46
C ASP A 233 -12.28 20.08 11.77
N ALA A 234 -12.71 21.23 12.30
CA ALA A 234 -12.25 21.78 13.56
C ALA A 234 -12.43 20.82 14.75
N SER A 235 -13.47 19.97 14.74
CA SER A 235 -13.70 18.97 15.78
C SER A 235 -12.66 17.84 15.76
N ALA A 236 -12.28 17.38 14.57
CA ALA A 236 -11.28 16.34 14.38
C ALA A 236 -9.86 16.87 14.61
N THR A 237 -9.60 18.13 14.26
CA THR A 237 -8.28 18.77 14.41
C THR A 237 -8.02 19.36 15.80
N ALA A 238 -9.05 19.56 16.63
CA ALA A 238 -8.95 20.18 17.95
C ALA A 238 -7.92 19.52 18.88
N ILE A 239 -7.67 18.21 18.74
CA ILE A 239 -6.68 17.46 19.53
C ILE A 239 -5.26 18.00 19.31
N TYR A 240 -4.97 18.50 18.12
CA TYR A 240 -3.66 19.04 17.74
C TYR A 240 -3.54 20.56 17.96
N GLY A 241 -4.59 21.20 18.49
CA GLY A 241 -4.59 22.60 18.91
C GLY A 241 -4.52 23.61 17.77
N SER A 242 -3.98 24.81 18.05
CA SER A 242 -3.99 25.94 17.11
C SER A 242 -3.18 25.70 15.83
N ARG A 243 -2.18 24.81 15.88
CA ARG A 243 -1.38 24.39 14.70
C ARG A 243 -2.19 23.64 13.66
N ALA A 244 -3.34 23.11 14.07
CA ALA A 244 -4.25 22.30 13.26
C ALA A 244 -5.35 23.13 12.57
N SER A 245 -5.27 24.46 12.65
CA SER A 245 -6.24 25.40 12.08
C SER A 245 -6.36 25.31 10.56
N ASN A 246 -5.32 24.82 9.87
CA ASN A 246 -5.30 24.58 8.43
C ASN A 246 -5.59 23.12 8.05
N GLY A 247 -6.06 22.30 8.99
CA GLY A 247 -6.21 20.85 8.81
C GLY A 247 -5.01 20.04 9.31
N VAL A 248 -5.20 18.74 9.44
CA VAL A 248 -4.15 17.78 9.84
C VAL A 248 -4.11 16.64 8.85
N ILE A 249 -2.91 16.24 8.46
CA ILE A 249 -2.66 15.04 7.67
C ILE A 249 -1.90 14.07 8.56
N LEU A 250 -2.58 13.03 8.98
CA LEU A 250 -2.03 11.96 9.78
C LEU A 250 -1.54 10.85 8.85
N ILE A 251 -0.34 10.35 9.14
CA ILE A 251 0.35 9.34 8.36
C ILE A 251 0.72 8.24 9.34
N THR A 252 0.23 7.04 9.06
CA THR A 252 0.52 5.84 9.84
C THR A 252 1.44 4.94 9.03
N THR A 253 2.59 4.56 9.61
CA THR A 253 3.56 3.67 8.94
C THR A 253 3.34 2.19 9.26
N LYS A 254 3.89 1.32 8.41
CA LYS A 254 3.82 -0.14 8.56
C LYS A 254 4.51 -0.53 9.87
N SER A 255 3.79 -1.27 10.70
CA SER A 255 4.30 -1.81 11.96
C SER A 255 4.52 -3.33 11.87
N GLY A 256 5.33 -3.89 12.77
CA GLY A 256 5.54 -5.32 12.80
C GLY A 256 4.26 -6.08 13.15
N GLU A 257 4.00 -7.19 12.46
CA GLU A 257 2.87 -8.08 12.73
C GLU A 257 3.33 -9.34 13.48
N ALA A 258 2.47 -9.86 14.36
CA ALA A 258 2.73 -11.14 15.00
C ALA A 258 2.50 -12.27 14.00
N GLY A 259 3.44 -13.19 13.88
CA GLY A 259 3.35 -14.29 12.93
C GLY A 259 4.69 -14.65 12.29
N LYS A 260 4.60 -15.43 11.21
CA LYS A 260 5.78 -15.86 10.45
C LYS A 260 6.45 -14.64 9.83
N SER A 261 7.78 -14.67 9.80
CA SER A 261 8.56 -13.64 9.12
C SER A 261 8.17 -13.56 7.64
N LYS A 262 7.76 -12.37 7.19
CA LYS A 262 7.49 -12.06 5.79
C LYS A 262 8.63 -11.20 5.27
N ILE A 263 9.16 -11.60 4.12
CA ILE A 263 10.18 -10.85 3.40
C ILE A 263 9.56 -10.46 2.06
N SER A 264 9.50 -9.16 1.78
CA SER A 264 9.06 -8.65 0.49
C SER A 264 10.17 -7.79 -0.13
N TYR A 265 10.33 -7.93 -1.44
CA TYR A 265 11.23 -7.11 -2.23
C TYR A 265 10.46 -6.52 -3.41
N ASP A 266 10.52 -5.21 -3.52
CA ASP A 266 9.83 -4.45 -4.54
C ASP A 266 10.85 -3.59 -5.27
N GLY A 267 10.83 -3.66 -6.60
CA GLY A 267 11.78 -2.96 -7.43
C GLY A 267 11.16 -2.52 -8.74
N TYR A 268 11.44 -1.29 -9.15
CA TYR A 268 11.06 -0.79 -10.47
C TYR A 268 12.17 -0.01 -11.14
N TYR A 269 12.11 -0.01 -12.46
CA TYR A 269 12.97 0.77 -13.33
C TYR A 269 12.08 1.58 -14.28
N GLY A 270 12.37 2.88 -14.40
CA GLY A 270 11.64 3.80 -15.26
C GLY A 270 12.57 4.75 -15.99
N VAL A 271 12.06 5.39 -17.02
CA VAL A 271 12.77 6.42 -17.78
C VAL A 271 11.89 7.66 -17.82
N GLN A 272 12.48 8.81 -17.54
CA GLN A 272 11.79 10.09 -17.56
C GLN A 272 12.29 10.93 -18.74
N GLU A 273 11.32 11.46 -19.49
CA GLU A 273 11.53 12.38 -20.60
C GLU A 273 10.52 13.53 -20.53
N ILE A 274 10.81 14.61 -21.27
CA ILE A 274 9.89 15.73 -21.40
C ILE A 274 8.77 15.38 -22.36
N THR A 275 7.53 15.51 -21.89
CA THR A 275 6.33 15.24 -22.69
C THR A 275 6.08 16.31 -23.75
N LYS A 276 6.50 17.56 -23.51
CA LYS A 276 6.27 18.68 -24.43
C LYS A 276 7.35 19.76 -24.34
N TYR A 277 8.01 20.00 -25.46
CA TYR A 277 8.85 21.18 -25.65
C TYR A 277 7.99 22.40 -26.02
N LEU A 278 8.36 23.57 -25.52
CA LEU A 278 7.74 24.83 -25.93
C LEU A 278 8.16 25.13 -27.37
N LYS A 279 7.18 25.49 -28.21
CA LYS A 279 7.47 25.96 -29.56
C LYS A 279 8.02 27.38 -29.46
N VAL A 280 9.32 27.52 -29.62
CA VAL A 280 10.02 28.81 -29.68
C VAL A 280 10.45 29.08 -31.11
N MET A 281 10.69 30.35 -31.43
CA MET A 281 11.23 30.73 -32.73
C MET A 281 12.63 30.15 -32.90
N ASP A 282 12.90 29.62 -34.09
CA ASP A 282 14.28 29.35 -34.51
C ASP A 282 14.99 30.65 -34.93
N LEU A 283 16.31 30.57 -35.17
CA LEU A 283 17.11 31.78 -35.46
C LEU A 283 16.60 32.56 -36.70
N PRO A 284 16.24 31.92 -37.84
CA PRO A 284 15.65 32.63 -38.98
C PRO A 284 14.31 33.28 -38.66
N GLN A 285 13.40 32.58 -37.96
CA GLN A 285 12.11 33.15 -37.53
C GLN A 285 12.29 34.36 -36.61
N TYR A 286 13.26 34.29 -35.70
CA TYR A 286 13.59 35.41 -34.82
C TYR A 286 14.17 36.60 -35.59
N ALA A 287 15.01 36.35 -36.59
CA ALA A 287 15.61 37.36 -37.46
C ALA A 287 14.54 38.09 -38.30
N GLU A 288 13.59 37.34 -38.89
CA GLU A 288 12.46 37.89 -39.63
C GLU A 288 11.57 38.76 -38.74
N TYR A 289 11.16 38.24 -37.58
CA TYR A 289 10.36 38.97 -36.60
C TYR A 289 11.05 40.28 -36.16
N LEU A 290 12.35 40.23 -35.88
CA LEU A 290 13.09 41.41 -35.43
C LEU A 290 13.21 42.47 -36.54
N ASN A 291 13.39 42.05 -37.79
CA ASN A 291 13.42 42.98 -38.92
C ASN A 291 12.03 43.61 -39.17
N GLU A 292 10.95 42.84 -39.04
CA GLU A 292 9.57 43.36 -39.15
C GLU A 292 9.31 44.46 -38.11
N VAL A 293 9.66 44.22 -36.84
CA VAL A 293 9.54 45.21 -35.76
C VAL A 293 10.38 46.46 -36.06
N ARG A 294 11.62 46.32 -36.54
CA ARG A 294 12.49 47.45 -36.86
C ARG A 294 11.93 48.33 -37.96
N VAL A 295 11.42 47.72 -39.03
CA VAL A 295 10.81 48.45 -40.15
C VAL A 295 9.56 49.19 -39.67
N GLN A 296 8.76 48.59 -38.79
CA GLN A 296 7.59 49.24 -38.19
C GLN A 296 7.97 50.45 -37.32
N ASP A 297 9.09 50.37 -36.60
CA ASP A 297 9.66 51.46 -35.80
C ASP A 297 10.43 52.50 -36.64
N GLY A 298 10.44 52.37 -37.97
CA GLY A 298 11.13 53.28 -38.89
C GLY A 298 12.66 53.13 -38.88
N GLN A 299 13.18 52.00 -38.39
CA GLN A 299 14.59 51.65 -38.44
C GLN A 299 14.88 50.69 -39.59
N ASP A 300 16.10 50.76 -40.13
CA ASP A 300 16.56 49.79 -41.11
C ASP A 300 16.67 48.37 -40.49
N PRO A 301 16.41 47.32 -41.30
CA PRO A 301 16.65 45.93 -40.91
C PRO A 301 18.09 45.74 -40.42
N LYS A 302 18.29 44.78 -39.51
CA LYS A 302 19.62 44.55 -38.95
C LYS A 302 20.51 43.88 -40.01
N ASP A 303 21.69 44.46 -40.28
CA ASP A 303 22.64 43.95 -41.29
C ASP A 303 22.95 42.45 -41.14
N SER A 304 23.07 41.97 -39.90
CA SER A 304 23.35 40.56 -39.59
C SER A 304 22.20 39.59 -39.92
N PHE A 305 21.01 40.10 -40.24
CA PHE A 305 19.77 39.35 -40.46
C PHE A 305 19.14 39.62 -41.84
N LEU A 306 19.90 40.21 -42.76
CA LEU A 306 19.43 40.50 -44.13
C LEU A 306 19.31 39.24 -44.98
N ASP A 307 20.22 38.29 -44.82
CA ASP A 307 20.20 37.01 -45.54
C ASP A 307 19.83 35.87 -44.59
N LEU A 308 18.54 35.53 -44.59
CA LEU A 308 17.97 34.44 -43.80
C LEU A 308 18.54 33.07 -44.21
N SER A 309 19.04 32.91 -45.44
CA SER A 309 19.58 31.63 -45.92
C SER A 309 20.95 31.30 -45.33
N LEU A 310 21.68 32.31 -44.87
CA LEU A 310 22.96 32.16 -44.17
C LEU A 310 22.78 31.82 -42.69
N LEU A 311 21.57 31.99 -42.14
CA LEU A 311 21.25 31.67 -40.76
C LEU A 311 20.84 30.19 -40.64
N GLY A 312 21.63 29.41 -39.89
CA GLY A 312 21.21 28.08 -39.47
C GLY A 312 20.04 28.15 -38.48
N LYS A 313 19.49 26.99 -38.07
CA LYS A 313 18.35 26.93 -37.12
C LYS A 313 18.64 27.49 -35.71
N GLY A 314 19.92 27.75 -35.39
CA GLY A 314 20.34 28.11 -34.04
C GLY A 314 20.40 26.91 -33.08
N THR A 315 20.71 27.19 -31.81
CA THR A 315 20.80 26.18 -30.75
C THR A 315 19.43 25.96 -30.11
N ASP A 316 18.98 24.70 -30.06
CA ASP A 316 17.79 24.31 -29.29
C ASP A 316 18.17 24.15 -27.82
N TRP A 317 18.12 25.25 -27.07
CA TRP A 317 18.47 25.27 -25.65
C TRP A 317 17.63 24.30 -24.81
N GLN A 318 16.39 24.01 -25.20
CA GLN A 318 15.57 23.05 -24.46
C GLN A 318 16.14 21.63 -24.60
N LYS A 319 16.66 21.26 -25.78
CA LYS A 319 17.29 19.94 -25.95
C LYS A 319 18.69 19.85 -25.35
N GLU A 320 19.37 20.97 -25.17
CA GLU A 320 20.70 21.01 -24.56
C GLU A 320 20.62 20.91 -23.03
N ILE A 321 19.61 21.53 -22.43
CA ILE A 321 19.41 21.53 -20.98
C ILE A 321 18.78 20.22 -20.53
N PHE A 322 17.82 19.68 -21.30
CA PHE A 322 17.04 18.53 -20.89
C PHE A 322 17.53 17.22 -21.48
N ARG A 323 17.63 16.19 -20.65
CA ARG A 323 18.04 14.83 -21.05
C ARG A 323 17.07 13.78 -20.56
N VAL A 324 17.12 12.62 -21.20
CA VAL A 324 16.42 11.43 -20.72
C VAL A 324 17.10 10.94 -19.44
N ALA A 325 16.34 10.80 -18.35
CA ALA A 325 16.86 10.43 -17.03
C ALA A 325 16.29 9.09 -16.54
N PRO A 326 17.13 8.08 -16.23
CA PRO A 326 16.65 6.84 -15.64
C PRO A 326 16.24 7.04 -14.17
N ILE A 327 15.26 6.26 -13.73
CA ILE A 327 14.73 6.22 -12.38
C ILE A 327 14.74 4.78 -11.90
N THR A 328 15.27 4.55 -10.71
CA THR A 328 15.32 3.22 -10.09
C THR A 328 14.86 3.28 -8.65
N ASN A 329 14.04 2.31 -8.25
CA ASN A 329 13.65 2.14 -6.86
C ASN A 329 13.86 0.70 -6.43
N HIS A 330 14.39 0.53 -5.23
CA HIS A 330 14.56 -0.76 -4.58
C HIS A 330 14.09 -0.66 -3.15
N GLN A 331 13.23 -1.59 -2.75
CA GLN A 331 12.72 -1.67 -1.39
C GLN A 331 12.79 -3.11 -0.92
N LEU A 332 13.29 -3.28 0.29
CA LEU A 332 13.32 -4.54 1.01
C LEU A 332 12.60 -4.33 2.34
N SER A 333 11.58 -5.13 2.60
CA SER A 333 10.86 -5.15 3.88
C SER A 333 10.96 -6.53 4.52
N VAL A 334 11.24 -6.53 5.81
CA VAL A 334 11.26 -7.74 6.64
C VAL A 334 10.40 -7.46 7.86
N SER A 335 9.27 -8.14 7.98
CA SER A 335 8.37 -8.02 9.13
C SER A 335 8.15 -9.37 9.79
N GLY A 336 7.84 -9.36 11.08
CA GLY A 336 7.46 -10.56 11.81
C GLY A 336 7.51 -10.37 13.31
N GLY A 337 7.26 -11.45 14.04
CA GLY A 337 7.34 -11.42 15.49
C GLY A 337 6.44 -12.42 16.18
N THR A 338 6.38 -12.30 17.50
CA THR A 338 5.44 -13.01 18.37
C THR A 338 4.40 -12.02 18.90
N GLU A 339 3.38 -12.51 19.61
CA GLU A 339 2.39 -11.62 20.26
C GLU A 339 3.02 -10.60 21.21
N LYS A 340 4.17 -10.93 21.82
CA LYS A 340 4.88 -10.08 22.78
C LYS A 340 5.94 -9.18 22.16
N THR A 341 6.40 -9.48 20.95
CA THR A 341 7.50 -8.75 20.32
C THR A 341 7.30 -8.75 18.83
N ARG A 342 7.11 -7.56 18.26
CA ARG A 342 6.88 -7.35 16.84
C ARG A 342 8.02 -6.50 16.30
N TYR A 343 8.49 -6.82 15.10
CA TYR A 343 9.54 -6.08 14.43
C TYR A 343 9.22 -5.86 12.96
N ILE A 344 9.74 -4.76 12.44
CA ILE A 344 9.78 -4.46 11.03
C ILE A 344 11.12 -3.80 10.72
N LEU A 345 11.74 -4.21 9.62
CA LEU A 345 12.95 -3.62 9.07
C LEU A 345 12.64 -3.23 7.63
N LEU A 346 12.86 -1.96 7.31
CA LEU A 346 12.59 -1.38 6.01
C LEU A 346 13.89 -0.79 5.48
N LEU A 347 14.27 -1.18 4.28
CA LEU A 347 15.40 -0.63 3.56
C LEU A 347 14.92 -0.17 2.19
N THR A 348 15.03 1.13 1.94
CA THR A 348 14.64 1.75 0.68
C THR A 348 15.83 2.45 0.05
N THR A 349 16.01 2.29 -1.25
CA THR A 349 16.92 3.09 -2.07
C THR A 349 16.17 3.59 -3.29
N PHE A 350 16.01 4.91 -3.36
CA PHE A 350 15.39 5.59 -4.48
C PHE A 350 16.42 6.46 -5.18
N ASN A 351 16.57 6.31 -6.49
CA ASN A 351 17.46 7.12 -7.30
C ASN A 351 16.72 7.69 -8.51
N LYS A 352 16.76 9.02 -8.63
CA LYS A 352 16.16 9.77 -9.71
C LYS A 352 17.13 10.85 -10.17
N MET A 353 17.61 10.74 -11.40
CA MET A 353 18.43 11.79 -12.00
C MET A 353 17.56 12.98 -12.41
N VAL A 354 18.11 14.18 -12.22
CA VAL A 354 17.52 15.40 -12.79
C VAL A 354 17.74 15.37 -14.30
N PHE A 355 16.62 15.63 -15.00
CA PHE A 355 16.52 15.68 -16.45
C PHE A 355 16.78 17.09 -16.95
#